data_AF-A0A0W0RJ32-F1
#
_entry.id   AF-A0A0W0RJ32-F1
#
_cell.length_a   1.000
_cell.length_b   1.000
_cell.length_c   1.000
_cell.angle_alpha   90.00
_cell.angle_beta   90.00
_cell.angle_gamma   90.00
#
_symmetry.space_group_name_H-M   'P 1'
#
loop_
_entity.id
_entity.type
_entity.pdbx_description
1 polymer ?
#
loop_
_entity_poly.entity_id
_entity_poly.type
_entity_poly.pdbx_seq_one_letter_code
_entity_poly.pdbx_strand_id
1 'polypeptide(L)'
;MSKFPHKTSGELRQYFNQQSLEKLLEINRSYGPHFESLDAQVDGYKNTLKEANRRLVYFTERHAAHLQTYEEAEIREASYQSTRKAMLSETDQTDRLLGLKALGVSPMELYEYEERCLRGEISKASDEIQRMNTCIANVEQKKNGAVSELRILNSVINAKRELIPEVASNRLGM
;
A
#
# COMPACT_ATOMS: atom_id res chain seq x y z
N MET A 1 10.16 -5.80 10.97
CA MET A 1 11.05 -4.91 11.75
C MET A 1 12.44 -5.50 11.68
N SER A 2 13.54 -4.73 11.59
CA SER A 2 14.86 -5.36 11.84
C SER A 2 14.85 -5.93 13.26
N LYS A 3 15.67 -6.95 13.55
CA LYS A 3 15.57 -7.61 14.85
C LYS A 3 16.05 -6.73 16.00
N PHE A 4 16.86 -5.70 15.69
CA PHE A 4 17.40 -4.76 16.68
C PHE A 4 17.24 -3.30 16.21
N PRO A 5 15.99 -2.80 16.08
CA PRO A 5 15.70 -1.53 15.39
C PRO A 5 16.20 -0.27 16.13
N HIS A 6 16.61 -0.39 17.39
CA HIS A 6 17.07 0.71 18.23
C HIS A 6 18.54 0.62 18.65
N LYS A 7 19.30 -0.34 18.08
CA LYS A 7 20.72 -0.48 18.41
C LYS A 7 21.57 0.06 17.27
N THR A 8 22.50 0.94 17.61
CA THR A 8 23.60 1.32 16.73
C THR A 8 24.51 0.11 16.47
N SER A 9 25.32 0.17 15.41
CA SER A 9 26.25 -0.91 15.08
C SER A 9 27.23 -1.22 16.22
N GLY A 10 27.63 -0.21 17.01
CA GLY A 10 28.49 -0.38 18.18
C GLY A 10 27.80 -1.15 19.31
N GLU A 11 26.56 -0.77 19.65
CA GLU A 11 25.76 -1.44 20.70
C GLU A 11 25.39 -2.88 20.31
N LEU A 12 25.12 -3.12 19.02
CA LEU A 12 24.90 -4.46 18.46
C LEU A 12 26.14 -5.33 18.61
N ARG A 13 27.31 -4.80 18.27
CA ARG A 13 28.58 -5.53 18.39
C ARG A 13 28.90 -5.85 19.85
N GLN A 14 28.71 -4.89 20.75
CA GLN A 14 28.88 -5.10 22.19
C GLN A 14 27.93 -6.18 22.70
N TYR A 15 26.65 -6.12 22.33
CA TYR A 15 25.66 -7.12 22.68
C TYR A 15 26.06 -8.53 22.19
N PHE A 16 26.43 -8.68 20.92
CA PHE A 16 26.85 -9.99 20.39
C PHE A 16 28.15 -10.51 21.03
N ASN A 17 29.09 -9.63 21.37
CA ASN A 17 30.32 -10.04 22.06
C ASN A 17 30.05 -10.64 23.45
N GLN A 18 28.99 -10.20 24.14
CA GLN A 18 28.57 -10.71 25.45
C GLN A 18 27.88 -12.09 25.39
N GLN A 19 27.45 -12.55 24.21
CA GLN A 19 26.74 -13.83 24.07
C GLN A 19 27.70 -15.00 23.85
N SER A 20 27.25 -16.22 24.17
CA SER A 20 27.94 -17.47 23.84
C SER A 20 27.88 -17.74 22.33
N LEU A 21 28.85 -18.51 21.82
CA LEU A 21 28.88 -18.87 20.39
C LEU A 21 27.60 -19.62 19.96
N GLU A 22 27.11 -20.54 20.79
CA GLU A 22 25.86 -21.26 20.56
C GLU A 22 24.68 -20.30 20.40
N LYS A 23 24.58 -19.30 21.29
CA LYS A 23 23.51 -18.31 21.23
C LYS A 23 23.59 -17.44 19.97
N LEU A 24 24.80 -17.08 19.54
CA LEU A 24 24.99 -16.35 18.30
C LEU A 24 24.59 -17.17 17.07
N LEU A 25 24.86 -18.47 17.06
CA LEU A 25 24.44 -19.37 15.97
C LEU A 25 22.91 -19.55 15.93
N GLU A 26 22.24 -19.61 17.09
CA GLU A 26 20.77 -19.59 17.15
C GLU A 26 20.20 -18.30 16.56
N ILE A 27 20.74 -17.14 16.98
CA ILE A 27 20.33 -15.84 16.46
C ILE A 27 20.55 -15.80 14.95
N ASN A 28 21.68 -16.30 14.45
CA ASN A 28 21.99 -16.35 13.03
C ASN A 28 20.95 -17.15 12.23
N ARG A 29 20.65 -18.38 12.66
CA ARG A 29 19.62 -19.24 12.03
C ARG A 29 18.25 -18.57 12.00
N SER A 30 17.93 -17.79 13.03
CA SER A 30 16.66 -17.10 13.13
C SER A 30 16.47 -15.94 12.14
N TYR A 31 17.51 -15.51 11.41
CA TYR A 31 17.38 -14.50 10.34
C TYR A 31 16.79 -15.06 9.05
N GLY A 32 16.93 -16.37 8.77
CA GLY A 32 16.35 -16.98 7.56
C GLY A 32 14.83 -16.76 7.46
N PRO A 33 14.04 -17.27 8.43
CA PRO A 33 12.59 -17.04 8.47
C PRO A 33 12.21 -15.56 8.55
N HIS A 34 13.09 -14.72 9.10
CA HIS A 34 12.86 -13.28 9.16
C HIS A 34 12.90 -12.63 7.77
N PHE A 35 13.88 -12.97 6.94
CA PHE A 35 13.96 -12.47 5.56
C PHE A 35 12.82 -13.00 4.71
N GLU A 36 12.46 -14.28 4.85
CA GLU A 36 11.29 -14.86 4.17
C GLU A 36 10.00 -14.09 4.50
N SER A 37 9.80 -13.72 5.77
CA SER A 37 8.66 -12.92 6.19
C SER A 37 8.66 -11.50 5.60
N LEU A 38 9.84 -10.87 5.47
CA LEU A 38 9.94 -9.55 4.84
C LEU A 38 9.65 -9.63 3.34
N ASP A 39 10.16 -10.65 2.65
CA ASP A 39 9.91 -10.87 1.23
C ASP A 39 8.43 -11.15 0.96
N ALA A 40 7.79 -11.99 1.78
CA ALA A 40 6.35 -12.23 1.71
C ALA A 40 5.52 -10.95 1.94
N GLN A 41 5.96 -10.05 2.82
CA GLN A 41 5.31 -8.74 3.00
C GLN A 41 5.44 -7.86 1.74
N VAL A 42 6.63 -7.81 1.14
CA VAL A 42 6.85 -7.06 -0.11
C VAL A 42 5.96 -7.61 -1.22
N ASP A 43 5.88 -8.93 -1.36
CA ASP A 43 5.03 -9.56 -2.38
C ASP A 43 3.55 -9.27 -2.14
N GLY A 44 3.11 -9.29 -0.88
CA GLY A 44 1.77 -8.84 -0.50
C GLY A 44 1.47 -7.41 -0.94
N TYR A 45 2.38 -6.47 -0.64
CA TYR A 45 2.23 -5.07 -1.06
C TYR A 45 2.28 -4.88 -2.58
N LYS A 46 3.12 -5.63 -3.29
CA LYS A 46 3.17 -5.61 -4.76
C LYS A 46 1.87 -6.10 -5.39
N ASN A 47 1.24 -7.13 -4.80
CA ASN A 47 -0.05 -7.61 -5.26
C ASN A 47 -1.15 -6.56 -5.06
N THR A 48 -1.22 -5.92 -3.89
CA THR A 48 -2.14 -4.80 -3.63
C THR A 48 -1.89 -3.64 -4.59
N LEU A 49 -0.62 -3.29 -4.83
CA LEU A 49 -0.23 -2.22 -5.75
C LEU A 49 -0.66 -2.53 -7.19
N LYS A 50 -0.55 -3.79 -7.64
CA LYS A 50 -1.04 -4.20 -8.96
C LYS A 50 -2.55 -4.00 -9.09
N GLU A 51 -3.31 -4.33 -8.06
CA GLU A 51 -4.77 -4.15 -8.06
C GLU A 51 -5.15 -2.66 -8.01
N ALA A 52 -4.50 -1.87 -7.16
CA ALA A 52 -4.74 -0.43 -7.08
C ALA A 52 -4.43 0.28 -8.43
N ASN A 53 -3.35 -0.13 -9.13
CA ASN A 53 -3.06 0.38 -10.48
C ASN A 53 -4.13 0.00 -11.50
N ARG A 54 -4.66 -1.23 -11.47
CA ARG A 54 -5.76 -1.64 -12.35
C ARG A 54 -7.01 -0.80 -12.10
N ARG A 55 -7.37 -0.59 -10.83
CA ARG A 55 -8.48 0.27 -10.45
C ARG A 55 -8.27 1.71 -10.93
N LEU A 56 -7.06 2.24 -10.76
CA LEU A 56 -6.73 3.58 -11.22
C LEU A 56 -6.95 3.72 -12.74
N VAL A 57 -6.37 2.82 -13.54
CA VAL A 57 -6.55 2.81 -15.00
C VAL A 57 -8.03 2.75 -15.38
N TYR A 58 -8.77 1.80 -14.79
CA TYR A 58 -10.20 1.63 -15.05
C TYR A 58 -11.01 2.91 -14.76
N PHE A 59 -10.81 3.54 -13.60
CA PHE A 59 -11.56 4.74 -13.25
C PHE A 59 -11.12 5.96 -14.04
N THR A 60 -9.83 6.07 -14.40
CA THR A 60 -9.34 7.12 -15.29
C THR A 60 -9.95 7.02 -16.69
N GLU A 61 -10.03 5.81 -17.24
CA GLU A 61 -10.70 5.57 -18.53
C GLU A 61 -12.20 5.89 -18.46
N ARG A 62 -12.90 5.45 -17.40
CA ARG A 62 -14.32 5.81 -17.20
C ARG A 62 -14.53 7.30 -17.02
N HIS A 63 -13.65 7.99 -16.30
CA HIS A 63 -13.73 9.44 -16.13
C HIS A 63 -13.52 10.15 -17.46
N ALA A 64 -12.54 9.73 -18.28
CA ALA A 64 -12.34 10.28 -19.61
C ALA A 64 -13.57 10.07 -20.52
N ALA A 65 -14.17 8.88 -20.49
CA ALA A 65 -15.41 8.60 -21.22
C ALA A 65 -16.59 9.44 -20.71
N HIS A 66 -16.72 9.62 -19.39
CA HIS A 66 -17.73 10.47 -18.78
C HIS A 66 -17.62 11.92 -19.26
N LEU A 67 -16.41 12.48 -19.31
CA LEU A 67 -16.22 13.85 -19.79
C LEU A 67 -16.65 14.05 -21.26
N GLN A 68 -16.67 12.99 -22.06
CA GLN A 68 -17.15 13.05 -23.46
C GLN A 68 -18.68 13.12 -23.56
N THR A 69 -19.43 12.80 -22.50
CA THR A 69 -20.90 12.85 -22.50
C THR A 69 -21.46 14.19 -22.04
N TYR A 70 -20.59 15.19 -21.77
CA TYR A 70 -21.00 16.50 -21.27
C TYR A 70 -22.01 17.19 -22.17
N GLU A 71 -21.76 17.24 -23.49
CA GLU A 71 -22.67 17.88 -24.45
C GLU A 71 -24.05 17.19 -24.47
N GLU A 72 -24.08 15.86 -24.37
CA GLU A 72 -25.34 15.13 -24.25
C GLU A 72 -26.08 15.46 -22.96
N ALA A 73 -25.35 15.62 -21.85
CA ALA A 73 -25.92 16.03 -20.57
C ALA A 73 -26.50 17.46 -20.64
N GLU A 74 -25.82 18.39 -21.31
CA GLU A 74 -26.34 19.75 -21.55
C GLU A 74 -27.64 19.76 -22.38
N ILE A 75 -27.69 18.96 -23.45
CA ILE A 75 -28.89 18.85 -24.29
C ILE A 75 -30.08 18.30 -23.48
N ARG A 76 -29.83 17.27 -22.65
CA ARG A 76 -30.86 16.71 -21.77
C ARG A 76 -31.28 17.70 -20.69
N GLU A 77 -30.33 18.47 -20.14
CA GLU A 77 -30.60 19.52 -19.16
C GLU A 77 -31.48 20.63 -19.73
N ALA A 78 -31.22 21.08 -20.96
CA ALA A 78 -32.06 22.07 -21.63
C ALA A 78 -33.52 21.59 -21.77
N SER A 79 -33.70 20.31 -22.13
CA SER A 79 -35.02 19.68 -22.22
C SER A 79 -35.70 19.56 -20.85
N TYR A 80 -34.93 19.18 -19.83
CA TYR A 80 -35.38 19.11 -18.44
C TYR A 80 -35.83 20.48 -17.94
N GLN A 81 -35.05 21.54 -18.12
CA GLN A 81 -35.38 22.90 -17.69
C GLN A 81 -36.60 23.47 -18.44
N SER A 82 -36.74 23.16 -19.73
CA SER A 82 -37.92 23.55 -20.49
C SER A 82 -39.19 22.89 -19.92
N THR A 83 -39.13 21.57 -19.66
CA THR A 83 -40.24 20.83 -19.05
C THR A 83 -40.56 21.34 -17.65
N ARG A 84 -39.53 21.62 -16.83
CA ARG A 84 -39.67 22.21 -15.50
C ARG A 84 -40.38 23.55 -15.55
N LYS A 85 -40.00 24.42 -16.48
CA LYS A 85 -40.62 25.74 -16.66
C LYS A 85 -42.08 25.62 -17.07
N ALA A 86 -42.41 24.69 -17.96
CA ALA A 86 -43.79 24.41 -18.35
C ALA A 86 -44.65 23.95 -17.16
N MET A 87 -44.14 23.03 -16.33
CA MET A 87 -44.83 22.59 -15.12
C MET A 87 -45.03 23.74 -14.11
N LEU A 88 -44.04 24.63 -13.98
CA LEU A 88 -44.16 25.79 -13.08
C LEU A 88 -45.19 26.83 -13.54
N SER A 89 -45.48 26.90 -14.84
CA SER A 89 -46.55 27.75 -15.39
C SER A 89 -47.95 27.16 -15.25
N GLU A 90 -48.08 25.92 -14.76
CA GLU A 90 -49.37 25.27 -14.57
C GLU A 90 -50.17 25.94 -13.44
N THR A 91 -51.45 26.19 -13.71
CA THR A 91 -52.32 26.96 -12.79
C THR A 91 -52.88 26.08 -11.68
N ASP A 92 -53.13 24.80 -12.00
CA ASP A 92 -53.54 23.80 -11.01
C ASP A 92 -52.34 23.40 -10.14
N GLN A 93 -52.51 23.59 -8.82
CA GLN A 93 -51.45 23.31 -7.85
C GLN A 93 -51.15 21.81 -7.71
N THR A 94 -52.16 20.96 -7.87
CA THR A 94 -52.03 19.51 -7.76
C THR A 94 -51.29 18.95 -8.96
N ASP A 95 -51.66 19.37 -10.17
CA ASP A 95 -50.98 18.93 -11.41
C ASP A 95 -49.54 19.44 -11.46
N ARG A 96 -49.28 20.68 -11.02
CA ARG A 96 -47.93 21.19 -10.87
C ARG A 96 -47.08 20.36 -9.91
N LEU A 97 -47.62 20.01 -8.74
CA LEU A 97 -46.89 19.23 -7.74
C LEU A 97 -46.58 17.81 -8.25
N LEU A 98 -47.57 17.15 -8.87
CA LEU A 98 -47.41 15.82 -9.44
C LEU A 98 -46.41 15.83 -10.61
N GLY A 99 -46.50 16.83 -11.49
CA GLY A 99 -45.59 17.02 -12.62
C GLY A 99 -44.15 17.25 -12.21
N LEU A 100 -43.91 18.11 -11.21
CA LEU A 100 -42.55 18.33 -10.66
C LEU A 100 -41.99 17.07 -9.99
N LYS A 101 -42.83 16.28 -9.32
CA LYS A 101 -42.40 15.02 -8.71
C LYS A 101 -42.05 13.97 -9.77
N ALA A 102 -42.81 13.93 -10.87
CA ALA A 102 -42.55 13.01 -11.98
C ALA A 102 -41.32 13.38 -12.80
N LEU A 103 -40.97 14.67 -12.87
CA LEU A 103 -39.84 15.19 -13.64
C LEU A 103 -38.48 14.62 -13.19
N GLY A 104 -38.35 14.27 -11.90
CA GLY A 104 -37.15 13.61 -11.38
C GLY A 104 -35.99 14.57 -11.12
N VAL A 105 -34.76 14.07 -11.30
CA VAL A 105 -33.50 14.77 -11.00
C VAL A 105 -32.93 15.41 -12.26
N SER A 106 -32.25 16.55 -12.12
CA SER A 106 -31.57 17.21 -13.23
C SER A 106 -30.50 16.28 -13.84
N PRO A 107 -30.50 16.10 -15.18
CA PRO A 107 -29.43 15.42 -15.89
C PRO A 107 -28.04 15.98 -15.57
N MET A 108 -27.91 17.30 -15.41
CA MET A 108 -26.63 17.92 -15.04
C MET A 108 -26.21 17.59 -13.60
N GLU A 109 -27.15 17.59 -12.65
CA GLU A 109 -26.85 17.17 -11.27
C GLU A 109 -26.35 15.71 -11.21
N LEU A 110 -26.96 14.81 -11.99
CA LEU A 110 -26.51 13.41 -12.09
C LEU A 110 -25.12 13.32 -12.72
N TYR A 111 -24.89 14.05 -13.80
CA TYR A 111 -23.59 14.11 -14.47
C TYR A 111 -22.47 14.56 -13.52
N GLU A 112 -22.68 15.66 -12.79
CA GLU A 112 -21.69 16.19 -11.84
C GLU A 112 -21.46 15.25 -10.65
N TYR A 113 -22.53 14.58 -10.20
CA TYR A 113 -22.43 13.58 -9.14
C TYR A 113 -21.56 12.39 -9.57
N GLU A 114 -21.81 11.84 -10.76
CA GLU A 114 -21.03 10.73 -11.31
C GLU A 114 -19.56 11.12 -11.51
N GLU A 115 -19.29 12.32 -12.04
CA GLU A 115 -17.94 12.84 -12.20
C GLU A 115 -17.21 12.90 -10.84
N ARG A 116 -17.88 13.42 -9.81
CA ARG A 116 -17.33 13.51 -8.45
C ARG A 116 -17.03 12.14 -7.86
N CYS A 117 -17.91 11.16 -8.06
CA CYS A 117 -17.70 9.79 -7.63
C CYS A 117 -16.48 9.16 -8.33
N LEU A 118 -16.36 9.32 -9.65
CA LEU A 118 -15.21 8.83 -10.41
C LEU A 118 -13.91 9.46 -9.95
N ARG A 119 -13.88 10.79 -9.76
CA ARG A 119 -12.72 11.51 -9.23
C ARG A 119 -12.35 11.05 -7.82
N GLY A 120 -13.34 10.77 -6.98
CA GLY A 120 -13.14 10.21 -5.65
C GLY A 120 -12.47 8.85 -5.69
N GLU A 121 -12.89 7.95 -6.57
CA GLU A 121 -12.28 6.62 -6.72
C GLU A 121 -10.85 6.71 -7.31
N ILE A 122 -10.60 7.62 -8.24
CA ILE A 122 -9.24 7.91 -8.76
C ILE A 122 -8.31 8.36 -7.63
N SER A 123 -8.76 9.28 -6.78
CA SER A 123 -7.97 9.74 -5.61
C SER A 123 -7.67 8.60 -4.66
N LYS A 124 -8.66 7.79 -4.28
CA LYS A 124 -8.47 6.65 -3.38
C LYS A 124 -7.46 5.64 -3.93
N ALA A 125 -7.56 5.30 -5.22
CA ALA A 125 -6.64 4.37 -5.85
C ALA A 125 -5.20 4.94 -5.88
N SER A 126 -5.07 6.24 -6.16
CA SER A 126 -3.78 6.95 -6.16
C SER A 126 -3.14 6.98 -4.77
N ASP A 127 -3.93 7.28 -3.73
CA ASP A 127 -3.49 7.30 -2.34
C ASP A 127 -3.05 5.89 -1.88
N GLU A 128 -3.78 4.85 -2.30
CA GLU A 128 -3.44 3.46 -2.01
C GLU A 128 -2.10 3.07 -2.67
N ILE A 129 -1.87 3.46 -3.93
CA ILE A 129 -0.58 3.25 -4.62
C ILE A 129 0.56 3.93 -3.86
N GLN A 130 0.40 5.20 -3.47
CA GLN A 130 1.41 5.93 -2.72
C GLN A 130 1.70 5.26 -1.36
N ARG A 131 0.65 4.81 -0.67
CA ARG A 131 0.77 4.11 0.61
C ARG A 131 1.51 2.78 0.45
N MET A 132 1.20 1.99 -0.58
CA MET A 132 1.89 0.72 -0.85
C MET A 132 3.36 0.93 -1.21
N ASN A 133 3.68 1.93 -2.04
CA ASN A 133 5.07 2.29 -2.34
C ASN A 133 5.85 2.67 -1.07
N THR A 134 5.23 3.43 -0.17
CA THR A 134 5.82 3.80 1.13
C THR A 134 6.03 2.56 2.01
N CYS A 135 5.07 1.64 2.04
CA CYS A 135 5.19 0.37 2.76
C CYS A 135 6.34 -0.50 2.21
N ILE A 136 6.47 -0.60 0.89
CA ILE A 136 7.55 -1.35 0.22
C ILE A 136 8.91 -0.74 0.61
N ALA A 137 9.09 0.58 0.44
CA ALA A 137 10.33 1.26 0.80
C ALA A 137 10.71 1.04 2.28
N ASN A 138 9.71 1.10 3.18
CA ASN A 138 9.92 0.83 4.60
C ASN A 138 10.36 -0.62 4.87
N VAL A 139 9.83 -1.60 4.14
CA VAL A 139 10.25 -3.01 4.29
C VAL A 139 11.64 -3.23 3.71
N GLU A 140 11.96 -2.61 2.57
CA GLU A 140 13.31 -2.66 1.98
C GLU A 140 14.35 -2.05 2.93
N GLN A 141 14.04 -0.92 3.56
CA GLN A 141 14.90 -0.34 4.60
C GLN A 141 15.12 -1.30 5.77
N LYS A 142 14.05 -1.98 6.24
CA LYS A 142 14.15 -3.00 7.30
C LYS A 142 15.02 -4.18 6.87
N LYS A 143 14.90 -4.62 5.61
CA LYS A 143 15.74 -5.70 5.03
C LYS A 143 17.21 -5.30 5.03
N ASN A 144 17.52 -4.08 4.58
CA ASN A 144 18.89 -3.54 4.59
C ASN A 144 19.48 -3.44 6.01
N GLY A 145 18.64 -3.04 6.99
CA GLY A 145 19.00 -3.06 8.40
C GLY A 145 19.33 -4.47 8.89
N ALA A 146 18.47 -5.45 8.63
CA ALA A 146 18.67 -6.84 9.01
C ALA A 146 19.92 -7.47 8.36
N VAL A 147 20.23 -7.12 7.10
CA VAL A 147 21.49 -7.53 6.44
C VAL A 147 22.70 -6.96 7.18
N SER A 148 22.63 -5.69 7.57
CA SER A 148 23.71 -5.03 8.32
C SER A 148 23.91 -5.67 9.69
N GLU A 149 22.84 -5.99 10.40
CA GLU A 149 22.86 -6.71 11.68
C GLU A 149 23.50 -8.10 11.52
N LEU A 150 23.09 -8.86 10.49
CA LEU A 150 23.62 -10.19 10.20
C LEU A 150 25.13 -10.15 9.88
N ARG A 151 25.59 -9.11 9.17
CA ARG A 151 27.02 -8.91 8.88
C ARG A 151 27.83 -8.71 10.16
N ILE A 152 27.33 -7.90 11.11
CA ILE A 152 27.99 -7.69 12.41
C ILE A 152 28.00 -9.00 13.20
N LEU A 153 26.88 -9.72 13.23
CA LEU A 153 26.76 -11.01 13.90
C LEU A 153 27.78 -12.03 13.37
N ASN A 154 27.86 -12.18 12.04
CA ASN A 154 28.82 -13.08 11.39
C ASN A 154 30.27 -12.70 11.71
N SER A 155 30.59 -11.41 11.74
CA SER A 155 31.92 -10.93 12.14
C SER A 155 32.27 -11.35 13.57
N VAL A 156 31.33 -11.25 14.52
CA VAL A 156 31.54 -11.66 15.91
C VAL A 156 31.64 -13.18 16.05
N ILE A 157 30.80 -13.93 15.33
CA ILE A 157 30.86 -15.40 15.30
C ILE A 157 32.23 -15.88 14.82
N ASN A 158 32.75 -15.30 13.73
CA ASN A 158 34.05 -15.66 13.17
C ASN A 158 35.17 -15.38 14.18
N ALA A 159 35.19 -14.18 14.78
CA ALA A 159 36.19 -13.83 15.80
C ALA A 159 36.15 -14.77 17.02
N LYS A 160 34.95 -15.20 17.46
CA LYS A 160 34.82 -16.16 18.57
C LYS A 160 35.24 -17.58 18.19
N ARG A 161 35.05 -17.99 16.95
CA ARG A 161 35.52 -19.31 16.45
C ARG A 161 37.04 -19.38 16.42
N GLU A 162 37.71 -18.31 16.01
CA GLU A 162 39.18 -18.23 15.97
C GLU A 162 39.81 -18.29 17.38
N LEU A 163 39.07 -17.87 18.41
CA LEU A 163 39.51 -17.91 19.81
C LEU A 163 39.29 -19.26 20.51
N ILE A 164 38.58 -20.21 19.88
CA ILE A 164 38.44 -21.57 20.37
C ILE A 164 39.54 -22.38 19.67
N PRO A 165 40.63 -22.75 20.36
CA PRO A 165 41.64 -23.61 19.76
C PRO A 165 40.95 -24.91 19.34
N GLU A 166 41.22 -25.39 18.12
CA GLU A 166 41.01 -26.80 17.81
C GLU A 166 41.74 -27.59 18.90
N VAL A 167 40.98 -28.22 19.80
CA VAL A 167 41.55 -29.22 20.70
C VAL A 167 42.09 -30.28 19.76
N ALA A 168 43.42 -30.30 19.60
CA ALA A 168 44.16 -31.30 18.87
C ALA A 168 43.87 -32.67 19.51
N SER A 169 42.76 -33.27 19.08
CA SER A 169 42.43 -34.65 19.36
C SER A 169 43.23 -35.50 18.39
N ASN A 170 44.54 -35.58 18.63
CA ASN A 170 45.38 -36.62 18.06
C ASN A 170 46.41 -37.06 19.10
N ARG A 171 45.92 -37.95 19.97
CA ARG A 171 46.56 -39.21 20.34
C ARG A 171 48.00 -39.12 20.85
N LEU A 172 48.10 -38.91 22.16
CA LEU A 172 48.97 -39.75 23.00
C LEU A 172 48.54 -41.21 22.81
N GLY A 173 49.14 -41.88 21.84
CA GLY A 173 49.20 -43.34 21.77
C GLY A 173 50.60 -43.74 22.20
N MET A 174 50.69 -44.25 23.43
CA MET A 174 51.83 -45.08 23.87
C MET A 174 51.99 -46.30 22.96
#